data_AF-F0Z9T8-F1
#
_entry.id   AF-F0Z9T8-F1
#
_cell.length_a   1.000
_cell.length_b   1.000
_cell.length_c   1.000
_cell.angle_alpha   90.00
_cell.angle_beta   90.00
_cell.angle_gamma   90.00
#
_symmetry.space_group_name_H-M   'P 1'
#
loop_
_entity.id
_entity.type
_entity.pdbx_description
1 polymer ?
#
loop_
_entity_poly.entity_id
_entity_poly.type
_entity_poly.pdbx_seq_one_letter_code
_entity_poly.pdbx_strand_id
1 'polypeptide(L)'
;MSTNNNSGTTTKPNNNTTTNSTNNSNNNNNKDNNNNNNNNNGNNNSNTNNEDAANLNVPKKLTLKTSMNEIKLSTVDRVVPSVKYPKSQPLAHDVLFNGDGTINLPKLQEHFFGEGRLHHEDVIEMVKMTAEILEREPTLLQVESPITVCGDVHGQFYDLIKIFENDIGGNPANTNYLFLGDYVDRGYFSMEVILYLYACKINYPNSFFLLRGNHECRHLTEYFTFKEECLHKYSEEIYDFITESFNALPLAALMNGKFLCIHGGLSPDVKTLDDIANIDRFKEPPSSGPMCDLLWSDPMEEFSPDIREHFIPNDVRGCSYLYSYRAVCSFLQKNKLLSVIRAHEAQNAGYKMHLQNDATGFPSVITLFSAPNYLDAYNNKGAVLRYENNVMNIRQFTCSPHPYWLPNFMDVFTWSMPFVSEKVAEMLLVLLNLCNDEEAEKLENSVKDNTAEEEKRRQMLRAKVKSVSKMMRMFSLLRQERETIMMIKSFSPSRKIPQGLLTEGKDALKKALGDFAQARKLDLINEKRPPMLDRINSRGELLRMNSRGELFRINSKGDLFRSNSFADLKPLTGPQETIKITECSEQNITSNNYQPSVNESLTATSPTTTTTTTTTAPTK
;
A
#
# COMPACT_ATOMS: atom_id res chain seq x y z
N MET A 1 75.13 17.99 14.48
CA MET A 1 75.47 16.98 13.44
C MET A 1 74.25 16.92 12.52
N SER A 2 74.22 17.60 11.38
CA SER A 2 74.97 17.33 10.11
C SER A 2 74.24 16.26 9.27
N THR A 3 73.94 16.41 7.97
CA THR A 3 74.19 17.52 7.00
C THR A 3 73.27 17.41 5.76
N ASN A 4 73.22 18.44 4.90
CA ASN A 4 72.46 18.49 3.63
C ASN A 4 73.08 17.70 2.45
N ASN A 5 72.29 17.43 1.40
CA ASN A 5 72.54 17.71 -0.04
C ASN A 5 71.22 17.47 -0.83
N ASN A 6 70.74 18.26 -1.84
CA ASN A 6 71.29 18.82 -3.10
C ASN A 6 71.53 17.77 -4.23
N SER A 7 71.24 17.99 -5.53
CA SER A 7 70.56 19.12 -6.27
C SER A 7 70.36 18.80 -7.79
N GLY A 8 69.40 19.45 -8.49
CA GLY A 8 69.15 19.40 -9.97
C GLY A 8 67.64 19.42 -10.34
N THR A 9 67.05 20.02 -11.39
CA THR A 9 67.41 20.95 -12.52
C THR A 9 68.37 20.43 -13.61
N THR A 10 68.19 20.61 -14.96
CA THR A 10 67.21 21.29 -15.89
C THR A 10 67.02 20.42 -17.19
N THR A 11 66.14 20.62 -18.21
CA THR A 11 65.90 21.76 -19.16
C THR A 11 64.54 21.67 -19.94
N LYS A 12 64.12 22.76 -20.63
CA LYS A 12 63.00 22.85 -21.63
C LYS A 12 63.52 22.99 -23.09
N PRO A 13 62.68 22.83 -24.16
CA PRO A 13 61.82 23.92 -24.76
C PRO A 13 60.31 23.52 -24.80
N ASN A 14 59.27 24.38 -24.87
CA ASN A 14 58.86 25.48 -25.80
C ASN A 14 58.49 24.99 -27.22
N ASN A 15 57.37 25.37 -27.88
CA ASN A 15 56.42 26.51 -27.83
C ASN A 15 54.93 26.03 -27.86
N ASN A 16 53.90 26.75 -27.33
CA ASN A 16 53.13 27.93 -27.84
C ASN A 16 52.57 27.75 -29.28
N THR A 17 51.34 28.16 -29.64
CA THR A 17 50.45 29.28 -29.19
C THR A 17 48.98 28.86 -28.94
N THR A 18 48.22 29.42 -27.97
CA THR A 18 47.34 30.64 -28.05
C THR A 18 46.31 30.59 -29.20
N THR A 19 45.02 30.93 -29.05
CA THR A 19 44.29 31.98 -28.28
C THR A 19 42.89 31.50 -27.82
N ASN A 20 42.05 32.16 -27.00
CA ASN A 20 42.14 33.27 -26.01
C ASN A 20 40.91 33.22 -25.05
N SER A 21 40.83 34.11 -24.05
CA SER A 21 39.62 34.40 -23.25
C SER A 21 39.52 35.90 -22.90
N THR A 22 38.33 36.42 -22.57
CA THR A 22 38.13 37.65 -21.75
C THR A 22 36.69 37.86 -21.28
N ASN A 23 36.52 37.93 -19.95
CA ASN A 23 35.91 39.00 -19.14
C ASN A 23 34.78 39.90 -19.72
N ASN A 24 33.73 40.14 -18.91
CA ASN A 24 33.69 41.36 -18.08
C ASN A 24 32.70 41.30 -16.90
N SER A 25 32.77 42.28 -15.98
CA SER A 25 32.00 42.36 -14.72
C SER A 25 31.05 43.57 -14.66
N ASN A 26 30.13 43.59 -13.69
CA ASN A 26 29.41 44.72 -13.04
C ASN A 26 29.07 45.99 -13.88
N ASN A 27 27.85 46.52 -13.89
CA ASN A 27 27.28 47.19 -12.69
C ASN A 27 25.80 47.65 -12.86
N ASN A 28 25.09 47.72 -11.74
CA ASN A 28 24.07 48.71 -11.29
C ASN A 28 23.01 49.39 -12.22
N ASN A 29 21.84 49.59 -11.57
CA ASN A 29 20.92 50.74 -11.60
C ASN A 29 19.67 50.81 -12.52
N ASN A 30 18.52 50.44 -11.92
CA ASN A 30 17.45 51.35 -11.43
C ASN A 30 16.48 52.10 -12.39
N LYS A 31 15.20 52.14 -11.92
CA LYS A 31 14.12 53.15 -12.13
C LYS A 31 13.10 53.09 -13.30
N ASP A 32 11.84 52.99 -12.86
CA ASP A 32 10.70 53.91 -13.08
C ASP A 32 10.24 54.30 -14.50
N ASN A 33 9.04 53.81 -14.90
CA ASN A 33 7.79 54.57 -15.19
C ASN A 33 6.79 53.66 -15.97
N ASN A 34 5.49 53.53 -15.65
CA ASN A 34 4.39 54.51 -15.60
C ASN A 34 4.09 55.26 -16.92
N ASN A 35 3.13 54.78 -17.72
CA ASN A 35 1.75 55.33 -17.72
C ASN A 35 0.77 54.66 -18.71
N ASN A 36 -0.51 54.64 -18.32
CA ASN A 36 -1.75 54.98 -19.05
C ASN A 36 -1.71 55.11 -20.60
N ASN A 37 -2.76 54.77 -21.37
CA ASN A 37 -4.15 55.20 -21.10
C ASN A 37 -5.26 54.50 -21.94
N ASN A 38 -6.48 54.53 -21.38
CA ASN A 38 -7.82 54.55 -22.02
C ASN A 38 -8.25 53.58 -23.16
N ASN A 39 -9.25 52.75 -22.80
CA ASN A 39 -10.64 52.78 -23.32
C ASN A 39 -10.92 53.25 -24.76
N ASN A 40 -11.71 52.45 -25.49
CA ASN A 40 -13.04 52.94 -25.89
C ASN A 40 -14.10 51.84 -25.96
N ASN A 41 -15.37 52.23 -25.80
CA ASN A 41 -16.53 51.31 -25.71
C ASN A 41 -17.37 51.37 -26.99
N GLY A 42 -18.05 50.29 -27.38
CA GLY A 42 -18.64 50.17 -28.73
C GLY A 42 -19.77 49.16 -28.85
N ASN A 43 -20.81 49.31 -28.03
CA ASN A 43 -22.00 48.45 -28.04
C ASN A 43 -23.00 48.89 -29.12
N ASN A 44 -23.55 47.96 -29.90
CA ASN A 44 -24.86 48.14 -30.56
C ASN A 44 -25.49 46.80 -30.97
N ASN A 45 -26.82 46.75 -30.99
CA ASN A 45 -27.60 45.52 -31.08
C ASN A 45 -28.84 45.72 -31.97
N SER A 46 -29.14 44.79 -32.88
CA SER A 46 -30.36 44.83 -33.70
C SER A 46 -30.73 43.45 -34.26
N ASN A 47 -31.95 42.98 -33.97
CA ASN A 47 -32.47 41.69 -34.41
C ASN A 47 -32.93 41.68 -35.88
N THR A 48 -32.78 40.54 -36.55
CA THR A 48 -33.71 40.01 -37.55
C THR A 48 -33.84 38.50 -37.37
N ASN A 49 -35.07 37.98 -37.29
CA ASN A 49 -35.34 36.56 -36.98
C ASN A 49 -35.63 35.74 -38.24
N ASN A 50 -35.21 34.45 -38.21
CA ASN A 50 -35.75 33.29 -38.95
C ASN A 50 -35.68 33.35 -40.50
N GLU A 51 -35.71 32.27 -41.28
CA GLU A 51 -36.20 30.89 -41.03
C GLU A 51 -35.22 29.78 -41.49
N ASP A 52 -35.25 28.66 -40.75
CA ASP A 52 -35.11 27.25 -41.14
C ASP A 52 -34.35 26.82 -42.42
N ALA A 53 -33.37 25.92 -42.27
CA ALA A 53 -33.66 24.46 -42.32
C ALA A 53 -32.41 23.55 -42.30
N ALA A 54 -32.58 22.37 -41.68
CA ALA A 54 -31.91 21.10 -41.95
C ALA A 54 -30.48 21.08 -42.56
N ASN A 55 -29.47 21.02 -41.68
CA ASN A 55 -28.26 20.24 -41.98
C ASN A 55 -27.90 19.38 -40.76
N LEU A 56 -28.57 18.23 -40.65
CA LEU A 56 -28.29 17.22 -39.63
C LEU A 56 -26.86 16.71 -39.82
N ASN A 57 -26.04 16.80 -38.77
CA ASN A 57 -24.69 16.22 -38.77
C ASN A 57 -24.77 14.69 -38.92
N VAL A 58 -24.69 14.21 -40.17
CA VAL A 58 -24.38 12.82 -40.49
C VAL A 58 -23.08 12.47 -39.75
N PRO A 59 -23.03 11.36 -38.98
CA PRO A 59 -21.80 10.97 -38.31
C PRO A 59 -20.69 10.80 -39.35
N LYS A 60 -19.65 11.63 -39.31
CA LYS A 60 -18.51 11.50 -40.23
C LYS A 60 -17.95 10.08 -40.08
N LYS A 61 -18.07 9.30 -41.16
CA LYS A 61 -17.62 7.90 -41.25
C LYS A 61 -16.23 7.80 -40.64
N LEU A 62 -16.07 6.97 -39.60
CA LEU A 62 -14.90 6.96 -38.74
C LEU A 62 -13.68 6.42 -39.52
N THR A 63 -13.00 7.30 -40.24
CA THR A 63 -11.79 6.99 -40.99
C THR A 63 -10.63 6.80 -40.02
N LEU A 64 -10.38 5.54 -39.68
CA LEU A 64 -9.13 5.08 -39.09
C LEU A 64 -7.95 5.61 -39.93
N LYS A 65 -7.24 6.61 -39.40
CA LYS A 65 -6.08 7.25 -40.07
C LYS A 65 -4.81 6.41 -40.07
N THR A 66 -4.87 5.21 -39.50
CA THR A 66 -3.79 4.24 -39.38
C THR A 66 -4.40 2.88 -39.61
N SER A 67 -3.83 2.08 -40.50
CA SER A 67 -4.31 0.72 -40.72
C SER A 67 -3.79 -0.19 -39.61
N MET A 68 -4.60 -1.09 -39.05
CA MET A 68 -4.10 -2.08 -38.09
C MET A 68 -2.98 -2.96 -38.69
N ASN A 69 -2.92 -3.06 -40.02
CA ASN A 69 -1.86 -3.79 -40.74
C ASN A 69 -0.46 -3.17 -40.58
N GLU A 70 -0.35 -1.91 -40.13
CA GLU A 70 0.92 -1.20 -39.92
C GLU A 70 1.57 -1.55 -38.57
N ILE A 71 0.79 -2.06 -37.60
CA ILE A 71 1.27 -2.43 -36.26
C ILE A 71 1.45 -3.96 -36.18
N LYS A 72 2.49 -4.46 -36.85
CA LYS A 72 2.93 -5.86 -36.73
C LYS A 72 3.78 -6.06 -35.48
N LEU A 73 3.13 -6.17 -34.33
CA LEU A 73 3.75 -6.70 -33.12
C LEU A 73 3.79 -8.24 -33.20
N SER A 74 4.88 -8.85 -32.73
CA SER A 74 4.91 -10.30 -32.53
C SER A 74 4.00 -10.69 -31.37
N THR A 75 3.32 -11.83 -31.50
CA THR A 75 2.49 -12.43 -30.45
C THR A 75 3.24 -13.50 -29.65
N VAL A 76 4.49 -13.80 -30.02
CA VAL A 76 5.36 -14.78 -29.33
C VAL A 76 6.63 -14.13 -28.76
N ASP A 77 7.16 -13.08 -29.40
CA ASP A 77 8.34 -12.37 -28.92
C ASP A 77 7.99 -11.24 -27.94
N ARG A 78 8.91 -10.95 -27.01
CA ARG A 78 8.70 -9.93 -25.99
C ARG A 78 8.79 -8.52 -26.58
N VAL A 79 7.64 -7.87 -26.73
CA VAL A 79 7.46 -6.51 -27.31
C VAL A 79 8.37 -5.44 -26.69
N VAL A 80 8.68 -5.52 -25.39
CA VAL A 80 9.56 -4.57 -24.70
C VAL A 80 10.79 -5.31 -24.13
N PRO A 81 11.83 -5.56 -24.95
CA PRO A 81 12.99 -6.35 -24.52
C PRO A 81 13.93 -5.61 -23.55
N SER A 82 13.83 -4.28 -23.45
CA SER A 82 14.68 -3.44 -22.59
C SER A 82 14.35 -3.52 -21.10
N VAL A 83 13.11 -3.84 -20.73
CA VAL A 83 12.73 -4.15 -19.34
C VAL A 83 13.34 -5.51 -18.99
N LYS A 84 13.92 -5.68 -17.79
CA LYS A 84 14.47 -6.99 -17.38
C LYS A 84 13.35 -8.00 -17.11
N TYR A 85 13.68 -9.29 -17.03
CA TYR A 85 12.78 -10.29 -16.45
C TYR A 85 13.05 -10.40 -14.94
N PRO A 86 12.04 -10.69 -14.12
CA PRO A 86 12.23 -11.15 -12.74
C PRO A 86 13.15 -12.37 -12.66
N LYS A 87 13.89 -12.51 -11.56
CA LYS A 87 14.67 -13.71 -11.25
C LYS A 87 13.71 -14.88 -10.94
N SER A 88 13.58 -15.81 -11.88
CA SER A 88 12.57 -16.88 -11.85
C SER A 88 12.91 -18.06 -10.93
N GLN A 89 14.17 -18.23 -10.54
CA GLN A 89 14.60 -19.23 -9.57
C GLN A 89 14.79 -18.56 -8.19
N PRO A 90 14.48 -19.26 -7.09
CA PRO A 90 14.83 -18.77 -5.76
C PRO A 90 16.34 -18.58 -5.59
N LEU A 91 16.75 -17.78 -4.60
CA LEU A 91 18.17 -17.69 -4.23
C LEU A 91 18.58 -18.99 -3.53
N ALA A 92 19.68 -19.61 -3.96
CA ALA A 92 20.17 -20.83 -3.34
C ALA A 92 20.71 -20.58 -1.92
N HIS A 93 20.44 -21.51 -1.00
CA HIS A 93 20.80 -21.44 0.40
C HIS A 93 22.30 -21.15 0.64
N ASP A 94 23.19 -21.79 -0.12
CA ASP A 94 24.66 -21.62 -0.06
C ASP A 94 25.16 -20.26 -0.60
N VAL A 95 24.29 -19.50 -1.27
CA VAL A 95 24.54 -18.12 -1.72
C VAL A 95 23.90 -17.10 -0.77
N LEU A 96 22.81 -17.47 -0.10
CA LEU A 96 22.10 -16.65 0.88
C LEU A 96 22.82 -16.61 2.24
N PHE A 97 23.24 -17.76 2.76
CA PHE A 97 23.93 -17.86 4.04
C PHE A 97 25.46 -17.89 3.86
N ASN A 98 26.15 -17.08 4.67
CA ASN A 98 27.60 -17.12 4.80
C ASN A 98 28.02 -18.32 5.68
N GLY A 99 29.27 -18.76 5.54
CA GLY A 99 29.80 -19.91 6.30
C GLY A 99 29.94 -19.72 7.83
N ASP A 100 29.56 -18.55 8.35
CA ASP A 100 29.45 -18.25 9.79
C ASP A 100 27.99 -18.18 10.30
N GLY A 101 27.01 -18.43 9.42
CA GLY A 101 25.58 -18.34 9.71
C GLY A 101 24.97 -16.94 9.54
N THR A 102 25.74 -15.93 9.14
CA THR A 102 25.20 -14.60 8.79
C THR A 102 24.62 -14.58 7.37
N ILE A 103 23.81 -13.57 7.04
CA ILE A 103 23.18 -13.44 5.72
C ILE A 103 24.09 -12.65 4.75
N ASN A 104 24.15 -13.09 3.50
CA ASN A 104 24.86 -12.43 2.41
C ASN A 104 24.07 -11.22 1.88
N LEU A 105 24.03 -10.13 2.65
CA LEU A 105 23.25 -8.92 2.34
C LEU A 105 23.43 -8.40 0.91
N PRO A 106 24.65 -8.31 0.32
CA PRO A 106 24.81 -7.89 -1.06
C PRO A 106 24.11 -8.81 -2.07
N LYS A 107 24.09 -10.14 -1.83
CA LYS A 107 23.39 -11.09 -2.71
C LYS A 107 21.89 -11.08 -2.49
N LEU A 108 21.42 -10.94 -1.25
CA LEU A 108 20.00 -10.77 -0.95
C LEU A 108 19.43 -9.50 -1.60
N GLN A 109 20.14 -8.37 -1.48
CA GLN A 109 19.79 -7.11 -2.14
C GLN A 109 19.77 -7.27 -3.67
N GLU A 110 20.82 -7.85 -4.27
CA GLU A 110 20.90 -8.09 -5.71
C GLU A 110 19.80 -9.05 -6.21
N HIS A 111 19.24 -9.89 -5.35
CA HIS A 111 18.15 -10.81 -5.66
C HIS A 111 16.78 -10.13 -5.60
N PHE A 112 16.45 -9.47 -4.50
CA PHE A 112 15.19 -8.74 -4.33
C PHE A 112 15.04 -7.55 -5.30
N PHE A 113 16.13 -6.84 -5.62
CA PHE A 113 16.12 -5.78 -6.65
C PHE A 113 15.93 -6.33 -8.08
N GLY A 114 16.00 -7.66 -8.25
CA GLY A 114 15.63 -8.40 -9.46
C GLY A 114 14.29 -9.14 -9.35
N GLU A 115 13.43 -8.77 -8.39
CA GLU A 115 12.14 -9.43 -8.10
C GLU A 115 12.25 -10.95 -7.82
N GLY A 116 13.42 -11.40 -7.35
CA GLY A 116 13.66 -12.79 -6.97
C GLY A 116 13.09 -13.14 -5.59
N ARG A 117 12.75 -14.41 -5.38
CA ARG A 117 12.20 -14.96 -4.13
C ARG A 117 13.22 -15.84 -3.40
N LEU A 118 13.00 -16.18 -2.13
CA LEU A 118 13.80 -17.18 -1.38
C LEU A 118 13.10 -18.55 -1.37
N HIS A 119 13.75 -19.61 -0.88
CA HIS A 119 13.02 -20.85 -0.55
C HIS A 119 12.22 -20.66 0.74
N HIS A 120 11.11 -21.40 0.90
CA HIS A 120 10.27 -21.32 2.12
C HIS A 120 11.07 -21.68 3.38
N GLU A 121 11.95 -22.68 3.28
CA GLU A 121 12.82 -23.14 4.36
C GLU A 121 13.76 -22.02 4.84
N ASP A 122 14.44 -21.34 3.92
CA ASP A 122 15.30 -20.18 4.20
C ASP A 122 14.55 -19.04 4.91
N VAL A 123 13.32 -18.73 4.46
CA VAL A 123 12.49 -17.69 5.07
C VAL A 123 12.12 -18.06 6.50
N ILE A 124 11.73 -19.31 6.74
CA ILE A 124 11.40 -19.81 8.08
C ILE A 124 12.64 -19.78 9.00
N GLU A 125 13.82 -20.08 8.48
CA GLU A 125 15.08 -19.99 9.22
C GLU A 125 15.42 -18.54 9.59
N MET A 126 15.43 -17.61 8.62
CA MET A 126 15.67 -16.18 8.86
C MET A 126 14.68 -15.57 9.87
N VAL A 127 13.39 -15.94 9.79
CA VAL A 127 12.35 -15.46 10.73
C VAL A 127 12.59 -16.00 12.14
N LYS A 128 12.94 -17.27 12.30
CA LYS A 128 13.29 -17.87 13.61
C LYS A 128 14.53 -17.21 14.22
N MET A 129 15.61 -17.07 13.45
CA MET A 129 16.84 -16.41 13.91
C MET A 129 16.57 -14.97 14.36
N THR A 130 15.71 -14.24 13.64
CA THR A 130 15.35 -12.87 14.01
C THR A 130 14.47 -12.82 15.26
N ALA A 131 13.44 -13.68 15.35
CA ALA A 131 12.59 -13.78 16.55
C ALA A 131 13.42 -14.09 17.80
N GLU A 132 14.34 -15.05 17.71
CA GLU A 132 15.30 -15.39 18.77
C GLU A 132 16.17 -14.20 19.24
N ILE A 133 16.48 -13.24 18.38
CA ILE A 133 17.21 -12.02 18.76
C ILE A 133 16.23 -11.04 19.43
N LEU A 134 15.09 -10.77 18.79
CA LEU A 134 14.08 -9.80 19.26
C LEU A 134 13.48 -10.21 20.62
N GLU A 135 13.23 -11.49 20.88
CA GLU A 135 12.72 -11.99 22.17
C GLU A 135 13.66 -11.70 23.34
N ARG A 136 14.98 -11.64 23.07
CA ARG A 136 16.01 -11.34 24.08
C ARG A 136 16.15 -9.82 24.33
N GLU A 137 15.56 -8.98 23.49
CA GLU A 137 15.59 -7.53 23.65
C GLU A 137 14.50 -7.03 24.64
N PRO A 138 14.77 -5.97 25.43
CA PRO A 138 13.78 -5.36 26.31
C PRO A 138 12.70 -4.59 25.53
N THR A 139 11.51 -4.43 26.13
CA THR A 139 10.41 -3.68 25.50
C THR A 139 10.74 -2.20 25.27
N LEU A 140 11.62 -1.64 26.12
CA LEU A 140 12.28 -0.35 25.94
C LEU A 140 13.78 -0.58 25.73
N LEU A 141 14.24 -0.46 24.47
CA LEU A 141 15.65 -0.53 24.10
C LEU A 141 16.47 0.61 24.72
N GLN A 142 17.78 0.41 24.83
CA GLN A 142 18.76 1.45 25.13
C GLN A 142 19.73 1.51 23.93
N VAL A 143 19.80 2.66 23.24
CA VAL A 143 20.58 2.78 21.99
C VAL A 143 21.45 4.03 22.00
N GLU A 144 22.69 3.89 21.53
CA GLU A 144 23.72 4.94 21.65
C GLU A 144 24.10 5.56 20.30
N SER A 145 24.57 6.82 20.36
CA SER A 145 25.04 7.56 19.18
C SER A 145 26.51 7.22 18.84
N PRO A 146 26.92 7.24 17.56
CA PRO A 146 26.19 7.71 16.38
C PRO A 146 25.10 6.74 15.91
N ILE A 147 23.97 7.26 15.41
CA ILE A 147 22.84 6.44 14.97
C ILE A 147 21.98 7.14 13.90
N THR A 148 21.41 6.34 12.99
CA THR A 148 20.44 6.76 11.97
C THR A 148 19.05 6.26 12.35
N VAL A 149 18.10 7.17 12.56
CA VAL A 149 16.70 6.88 12.89
C VAL A 149 15.82 7.02 11.65
N CYS A 150 14.99 6.00 11.38
CA CYS A 150 14.11 5.90 10.21
C CYS A 150 12.65 5.74 10.66
N GLY A 151 11.73 6.41 9.97
CA GLY A 151 10.28 6.22 10.14
C GLY A 151 9.74 5.15 9.18
N ASP A 152 8.43 5.23 8.93
CA ASP A 152 7.63 4.29 8.13
C ASP A 152 8.28 3.96 6.77
N VAL A 153 8.19 2.69 6.34
CA VAL A 153 8.79 2.16 5.10
C VAL A 153 7.73 1.56 4.15
N HIS A 154 6.64 0.98 4.70
CA HIS A 154 5.43 0.57 3.95
C HIS A 154 5.71 -0.19 2.64
N GLY A 155 6.52 -1.25 2.70
CA GLY A 155 6.81 -2.11 1.55
C GLY A 155 7.51 -1.41 0.36
N GLN A 156 8.12 -0.24 0.54
CA GLN A 156 8.87 0.47 -0.50
C GLN A 156 10.35 0.01 -0.54
N PHE A 157 10.59 -1.27 -0.89
CA PHE A 157 11.94 -1.86 -0.90
C PHE A 157 13.00 -1.05 -1.68
N TYR A 158 12.61 -0.50 -2.83
CA TYR A 158 13.50 0.28 -3.70
C TYR A 158 13.91 1.65 -3.10
N ASP A 159 13.16 2.13 -2.11
CA ASP A 159 13.49 3.30 -1.29
C ASP A 159 14.24 2.91 0.00
N LEU A 160 13.92 1.74 0.58
CA LEU A 160 14.70 1.18 1.68
C LEU A 160 16.18 1.00 1.31
N ILE A 161 16.47 0.49 0.11
CA ILE A 161 17.86 0.38 -0.37
C ILE A 161 18.53 1.75 -0.50
N LYS A 162 17.77 2.81 -0.81
CA LYS A 162 18.25 4.20 -0.88
C LYS A 162 18.53 4.81 0.48
N ILE A 163 17.82 4.39 1.53
CA ILE A 163 18.14 4.76 2.93
C ILE A 163 19.56 4.32 3.29
N PHE A 164 19.99 3.15 2.82
CA PHE A 164 21.33 2.59 3.09
C PHE A 164 22.46 3.17 2.21
N GLU A 165 22.17 4.13 1.33
CA GLU A 165 23.21 4.89 0.63
C GLU A 165 24.01 5.78 1.60
N ASN A 166 25.32 5.92 1.36
CA ASN A 166 26.25 6.60 2.28
C ASN A 166 25.90 8.07 2.56
N ASP A 167 25.36 8.77 1.55
CA ASP A 167 24.98 10.19 1.63
C ASP A 167 23.62 10.41 2.31
N ILE A 168 22.81 9.34 2.45
CA ILE A 168 21.53 9.33 3.16
C ILE A 168 21.80 8.80 4.58
N GLY A 169 21.54 7.52 4.85
CA GLY A 169 21.64 6.94 6.19
C GLY A 169 23.01 6.36 6.53
N GLY A 170 23.71 5.75 5.55
CA GLY A 170 24.95 4.99 5.77
C GLY A 170 24.79 3.47 5.61
N ASN A 171 25.87 2.77 5.29
CA ASN A 171 25.86 1.30 5.18
C ASN A 171 25.72 0.64 6.57
N PRO A 172 24.73 -0.26 6.81
CA PRO A 172 24.50 -0.92 8.10
C PRO A 172 25.72 -1.60 8.72
N ALA A 173 26.68 -2.09 7.92
CA ALA A 173 27.92 -2.69 8.42
C ALA A 173 28.80 -1.73 9.24
N ASN A 174 28.62 -0.41 9.04
CA ASN A 174 29.42 0.65 9.65
C ASN A 174 28.56 1.73 10.32
N THR A 175 27.26 1.49 10.54
CA THR A 175 26.31 2.52 10.98
C THR A 175 25.20 1.91 11.83
N ASN A 176 24.99 2.44 13.03
CA ASN A 176 23.88 2.01 13.87
C ASN A 176 22.55 2.52 13.29
N TYR A 177 21.50 1.70 13.35
CA TYR A 177 20.17 2.01 12.82
C TYR A 177 19.08 1.77 13.86
N LEU A 178 18.08 2.65 13.90
CA LEU A 178 16.82 2.46 14.60
C LEU A 178 15.66 2.73 13.64
N PHE A 179 14.90 1.70 13.29
CA PHE A 179 13.63 1.88 12.60
C PHE A 179 12.48 1.94 13.61
N LEU A 180 11.52 2.84 13.37
CA LEU A 180 10.45 3.13 14.32
C LEU A 180 9.20 2.24 14.14
N GLY A 181 9.02 1.60 12.99
CA GLY A 181 7.88 0.72 12.69
C GLY A 181 7.42 0.79 11.23
N ASP A 182 6.27 0.17 10.96
CA ASP A 182 5.52 0.20 9.69
C ASP A 182 6.38 -0.18 8.48
N TYR A 183 6.87 -1.43 8.52
CA TYR A 183 7.65 -2.07 7.47
C TYR A 183 6.78 -2.56 6.31
N VAL A 184 5.55 -2.99 6.63
CA VAL A 184 4.65 -3.74 5.73
C VAL A 184 3.40 -2.96 5.33
N ASP A 185 2.58 -3.60 4.48
CA ASP A 185 1.38 -3.06 3.84
C ASP A 185 1.64 -1.84 2.94
N ARG A 186 0.56 -1.42 2.25
CA ARG A 186 0.44 -0.21 1.43
C ARG A 186 1.25 -0.28 0.13
N GLY A 187 2.55 -0.54 0.20
CA GLY A 187 3.39 -0.96 -0.92
C GLY A 187 3.24 -2.44 -1.27
N TYR A 188 3.97 -2.87 -2.31
CA TYR A 188 3.91 -4.23 -2.86
C TYR A 188 5.25 -5.00 -2.79
N PHE A 189 6.20 -4.50 -1.98
CA PHE A 189 7.48 -5.16 -1.68
C PHE A 189 7.71 -5.26 -0.16
N SER A 190 6.63 -5.52 0.60
CA SER A 190 6.65 -5.70 2.05
C SER A 190 7.51 -6.89 2.48
N MET A 191 7.46 -7.99 1.71
CA MET A 191 8.26 -9.19 1.96
C MET A 191 9.75 -8.93 1.78
N GLU A 192 10.13 -8.22 0.72
CA GLU A 192 11.51 -7.85 0.44
C GLU A 192 12.03 -6.84 1.48
N VAL A 193 11.18 -5.91 1.94
CA VAL A 193 11.49 -5.01 3.08
C VAL A 193 11.73 -5.82 4.35
N ILE A 194 10.77 -6.61 4.83
CA ILE A 194 10.89 -7.26 6.14
C ILE A 194 12.01 -8.29 6.19
N LEU A 195 12.19 -9.09 5.13
CA LEU A 195 13.26 -10.09 5.05
C LEU A 195 14.65 -9.44 4.95
N TYR A 196 14.78 -8.29 4.29
CA TYR A 196 16.05 -7.56 4.24
C TYR A 196 16.38 -6.89 5.59
N LEU A 197 15.38 -6.32 6.28
CA LEU A 197 15.55 -5.78 7.63
C LEU A 197 15.89 -6.89 8.65
N TYR A 198 15.28 -8.06 8.51
CA TYR A 198 15.58 -9.25 9.33
C TYR A 198 17.00 -9.75 9.07
N ALA A 199 17.44 -9.81 7.81
CA ALA A 199 18.84 -10.10 7.47
C ALA A 199 19.82 -9.08 8.08
N CYS A 200 19.49 -7.79 8.08
CA CYS A 200 20.30 -6.78 8.76
C CYS A 200 20.30 -6.97 10.29
N LYS A 201 19.19 -7.39 10.91
CA LYS A 201 19.13 -7.70 12.35
C LYS A 201 19.93 -8.94 12.73
N ILE A 202 19.93 -9.99 11.89
CA ILE A 202 20.77 -11.19 12.04
C ILE A 202 22.26 -10.84 12.00
N ASN A 203 22.67 -10.03 11.01
CA ASN A 203 24.07 -9.66 10.83
C ASN A 203 24.58 -8.67 11.89
N TYR A 204 23.72 -7.76 12.34
CA TYR A 204 24.09 -6.61 13.16
C TYR A 204 23.23 -6.47 14.44
N PRO A 205 23.09 -7.52 15.26
CA PRO A 205 22.08 -7.57 16.34
C PRO A 205 22.25 -6.48 17.40
N ASN A 206 23.48 -5.99 17.61
CA ASN A 206 23.85 -4.99 18.61
C ASN A 206 23.93 -3.54 18.08
N SER A 207 23.66 -3.32 16.79
CA SER A 207 23.72 -1.99 16.15
C SER A 207 22.53 -1.69 15.23
N PHE A 208 21.77 -2.70 14.82
CA PHE A 208 20.57 -2.58 14.01
C PHE A 208 19.34 -2.89 14.87
N PHE A 209 18.44 -1.92 15.01
CA PHE A 209 17.29 -1.98 15.92
C PHE A 209 15.98 -1.75 15.17
N LEU A 210 14.98 -2.56 15.50
CA LEU A 210 13.65 -2.55 14.89
C LEU A 210 12.62 -2.40 16.00
N LEU A 211 11.83 -1.33 15.97
CA LEU A 211 10.63 -1.20 16.80
C LEU A 211 9.40 -1.76 16.10
N ARG A 212 8.31 -1.97 16.84
CA ARG A 212 7.00 -2.32 16.31
C ARG A 212 6.24 -1.05 15.90
N GLY A 213 5.71 -1.01 14.68
CA GLY A 213 4.70 -0.05 14.27
C GLY A 213 3.28 -0.56 14.51
N ASN A 214 2.28 0.13 13.96
CA ASN A 214 0.90 -0.34 14.02
C ASN A 214 0.57 -1.38 12.94
N HIS A 215 1.29 -1.39 11.80
CA HIS A 215 1.12 -2.37 10.74
C HIS A 215 1.73 -3.74 11.07
N GLU A 216 2.65 -3.84 12.04
CA GLU A 216 3.20 -5.12 12.51
C GLU A 216 2.20 -5.88 13.42
N CYS A 217 0.99 -6.12 12.92
CA CYS A 217 -0.06 -6.89 13.57
C CYS A 217 -0.94 -7.64 12.57
N ARG A 218 -1.59 -8.72 13.01
CA ARG A 218 -2.46 -9.56 12.16
C ARG A 218 -3.72 -8.78 11.72
N HIS A 219 -4.23 -7.88 12.55
CA HIS A 219 -5.44 -7.09 12.30
C HIS A 219 -5.33 -6.12 11.12
N LEU A 220 -4.16 -5.52 10.87
CA LEU A 220 -3.93 -4.63 9.72
C LEU A 220 -3.53 -5.41 8.47
N THR A 221 -2.65 -6.39 8.63
CA THR A 221 -2.10 -7.16 7.50
C THR A 221 -3.12 -8.11 6.85
N GLU A 222 -4.18 -8.52 7.56
CA GLU A 222 -5.38 -9.16 6.99
C GLU A 222 -6.35 -8.19 6.29
N TYR A 223 -6.31 -6.90 6.61
CA TYR A 223 -7.21 -5.89 6.02
C TYR A 223 -6.63 -5.25 4.76
N PHE A 224 -5.31 -5.01 4.75
CA PHE A 224 -4.61 -4.33 3.67
C PHE A 224 -4.05 -5.30 2.63
N THR A 225 -2.74 -5.50 2.56
CA THR A 225 -2.09 -6.12 1.40
C THR A 225 -1.00 -7.11 1.76
N PHE A 226 -0.45 -7.10 2.97
CA PHE A 226 0.65 -7.98 3.35
C PHE A 226 0.26 -9.47 3.37
N LYS A 227 -0.94 -9.83 3.85
CA LYS A 227 -1.38 -11.24 3.77
C LYS A 227 -1.50 -11.72 2.34
N GLU A 228 -2.11 -10.93 1.46
CA GLU A 228 -2.22 -11.24 0.02
C GLU A 228 -0.84 -11.28 -0.66
N GLU A 229 0.10 -10.42 -0.23
CA GLU A 229 1.49 -10.44 -0.70
C GLU A 229 2.19 -11.75 -0.32
N CYS A 230 2.06 -12.21 0.93
CA CYS A 230 2.59 -13.49 1.38
C CYS A 230 1.96 -14.66 0.62
N LEU A 231 0.64 -14.66 0.41
CA LEU A 231 -0.07 -15.70 -0.34
C LEU A 231 0.33 -15.75 -1.83
N HIS A 232 0.61 -14.59 -2.45
CA HIS A 232 1.06 -14.50 -3.84
C HIS A 232 2.55 -14.83 -4.02
N LYS A 233 3.39 -14.42 -3.06
CA LYS A 233 4.84 -14.59 -3.14
C LYS A 233 5.32 -15.93 -2.61
N TYR A 234 4.71 -16.43 -1.54
CA TYR A 234 5.14 -17.58 -0.74
C TYR A 234 3.96 -18.47 -0.29
N SER A 235 3.53 -18.41 0.97
CA SER A 235 2.42 -19.21 1.53
C SER A 235 1.77 -18.54 2.77
N GLU A 236 0.64 -19.09 3.23
CA GLU A 236 -0.01 -18.67 4.47
C GLU A 236 0.83 -19.01 5.72
N GLU A 237 1.60 -20.10 5.68
CA GLU A 237 2.53 -20.47 6.75
C GLU A 237 3.64 -19.41 6.93
N ILE A 238 4.17 -18.85 5.84
CA ILE A 238 5.14 -17.75 5.90
C ILE A 238 4.52 -16.48 6.51
N TYR A 239 3.26 -16.17 6.16
CA TYR A 239 2.51 -15.08 6.79
C TYR A 239 2.35 -15.32 8.31
N ASP A 240 1.99 -16.53 8.72
CA ASP A 240 1.79 -16.87 10.13
C ASP A 240 3.09 -16.83 10.94
N PHE A 241 4.23 -17.26 10.37
CA PHE A 241 5.54 -17.13 11.01
C PHE A 241 5.96 -15.66 11.18
N ILE A 242 5.83 -14.83 10.13
CA ILE A 242 6.26 -13.42 10.19
C ILE A 242 5.35 -12.59 11.12
N THR A 243 4.04 -12.80 11.07
CA THR A 243 3.12 -12.10 11.96
C THR A 243 3.20 -12.57 13.41
N GLU A 244 3.81 -13.74 13.68
CA GLU A 244 4.18 -14.13 15.04
C GLU A 244 5.50 -13.49 15.49
N SER A 245 6.53 -13.41 14.63
CA SER A 245 7.78 -12.70 14.98
C SER A 245 7.58 -11.19 15.22
N PHE A 246 6.52 -10.60 14.67
CA PHE A 246 6.08 -9.24 15.04
C PHE A 246 5.75 -9.08 16.53
N ASN A 247 5.34 -10.13 17.24
CA ASN A 247 5.07 -10.08 18.68
C ASN A 247 6.36 -9.93 19.51
N ALA A 248 7.53 -10.23 18.95
CA ALA A 248 8.82 -10.04 19.62
C ALA A 248 9.37 -8.61 19.50
N LEU A 249 8.91 -7.80 18.53
CA LEU A 249 9.43 -6.45 18.27
C LEU A 249 9.27 -5.51 19.50
N PRO A 250 10.36 -4.88 19.99
CA PRO A 250 10.31 -3.83 21.02
C PRO A 250 9.36 -2.68 20.69
N LEU A 251 8.80 -2.02 21.70
CA LEU A 251 7.81 -0.95 21.52
C LEU A 251 8.42 0.46 21.57
N ALA A 252 9.63 0.59 22.10
CA ALA A 252 10.30 1.88 22.29
C ALA A 252 11.82 1.73 22.34
N ALA A 253 12.54 2.85 22.14
CA ALA A 253 13.96 2.97 22.47
C ALA A 253 14.23 4.30 23.22
N LEU A 254 15.11 4.26 24.22
CA LEU A 254 15.76 5.45 24.78
C LEU A 254 17.09 5.67 24.05
N MET A 255 17.17 6.74 23.27
CA MET A 255 18.37 7.09 22.48
C MET A 255 19.26 8.10 23.23
N ASN A 256 20.54 7.76 23.41
CA ASN A 256 21.58 8.58 24.08
C ASN A 256 21.12 9.18 25.43
N GLY A 257 20.31 8.43 26.19
CA GLY A 257 19.68 8.88 27.44
C GLY A 257 18.77 10.12 27.34
N LYS A 258 18.44 10.60 26.13
CA LYS A 258 17.85 11.93 25.88
C LYS A 258 16.53 11.90 25.12
N PHE A 259 16.32 10.93 24.25
CA PHE A 259 15.17 10.91 23.34
C PHE A 259 14.36 9.63 23.50
N LEU A 260 13.05 9.76 23.68
CA LEU A 260 12.14 8.61 23.58
C LEU A 260 11.76 8.42 22.12
N CYS A 261 12.14 7.29 21.54
CA CYS A 261 11.85 6.89 20.17
C CYS A 261 10.75 5.81 20.18
N ILE A 262 9.62 6.09 19.52
CA ILE A 262 8.39 5.28 19.52
C ILE A 262 7.63 5.46 18.21
N HIS A 263 6.81 4.51 17.77
CA HIS A 263 6.07 4.67 16.51
C HIS A 263 4.98 5.74 16.58
N GLY A 264 3.99 5.50 17.44
CA GLY A 264 2.85 6.36 17.70
C GLY A 264 3.23 7.54 18.58
N GLY A 265 3.06 7.42 19.89
CA GLY A 265 3.23 8.56 20.79
C GLY A 265 2.86 8.30 22.24
N LEU A 266 2.39 9.34 22.94
CA LEU A 266 2.14 9.26 24.37
C LEU A 266 0.75 8.71 24.72
N SER A 267 0.70 7.89 25.78
CA SER A 267 -0.53 7.34 26.35
C SER A 267 -1.01 8.12 27.58
N PRO A 268 -2.32 8.24 27.83
CA PRO A 268 -2.84 8.64 29.14
C PRO A 268 -2.51 7.65 30.27
N ASP A 269 -2.11 6.40 29.97
CA ASP A 269 -1.71 5.41 30.98
C ASP A 269 -0.19 5.38 31.24
N VAL A 270 0.64 5.86 30.30
CA VAL A 270 2.11 5.92 30.45
C VAL A 270 2.52 7.25 31.11
N LYS A 271 3.33 7.20 32.17
CA LYS A 271 3.80 8.38 32.93
C LYS A 271 5.31 8.40 33.17
N THR A 272 5.99 7.29 32.94
CA THR A 272 7.42 7.06 33.11
C THR A 272 7.95 6.16 32.01
N LEU A 273 9.27 6.07 31.86
CA LEU A 273 9.91 5.06 31.03
C LEU A 273 9.72 3.63 31.57
N ASP A 274 9.62 3.48 32.90
CA ASP A 274 9.36 2.18 33.53
C ASP A 274 7.96 1.63 33.16
N ASP A 275 6.96 2.51 33.01
CA ASP A 275 5.61 2.11 32.55
C ASP A 275 5.64 1.51 31.14
N ILE A 276 6.61 1.89 30.29
CA ILE A 276 6.83 1.30 28.95
C ILE A 276 7.61 -0.01 29.07
N ALA A 277 8.69 -0.02 29.86
CA ALA A 277 9.56 -1.18 30.01
C ALA A 277 8.82 -2.42 30.58
N ASN A 278 7.81 -2.19 31.42
CA ASN A 278 6.97 -3.24 32.02
C ASN A 278 5.78 -3.68 31.14
N ILE A 279 5.65 -3.19 29.89
CA ILE A 279 4.62 -3.69 28.97
C ILE A 279 5.03 -5.07 28.47
N ASP A 280 4.23 -6.08 28.83
CA ASP A 280 4.17 -7.35 28.10
C ASP A 280 3.76 -7.06 26.64
N ARG A 281 4.68 -7.28 25.71
CA ARG A 281 4.52 -6.98 24.28
C ARG A 281 4.24 -8.22 23.41
N PHE A 282 4.34 -9.42 23.98
CA PHE A 282 4.36 -10.69 23.26
C PHE A 282 2.95 -11.18 22.88
N LYS A 283 2.21 -10.32 22.17
CA LYS A 283 0.83 -10.52 21.73
C LYS A 283 0.43 -9.54 20.63
N GLU A 284 -0.70 -9.81 19.99
CA GLU A 284 -1.38 -8.86 19.10
C GLU A 284 -1.73 -7.55 19.83
N PRO A 285 -1.57 -6.35 19.23
CA PRO A 285 -1.86 -5.08 19.89
C PRO A 285 -3.35 -4.92 20.24
N PRO A 286 -3.70 -4.65 21.53
CA PRO A 286 -5.09 -4.56 21.98
C PRO A 286 -5.84 -3.38 21.34
N SER A 287 -7.16 -3.29 21.51
CA SER A 287 -7.93 -2.17 20.94
C SER A 287 -7.72 -0.83 21.67
N SER A 288 -7.10 -0.85 22.86
CA SER A 288 -6.99 0.29 23.78
C SER A 288 -5.92 0.03 24.85
N GLY A 289 -5.45 1.09 25.51
CA GLY A 289 -4.45 1.02 26.59
C GLY A 289 -3.02 1.22 26.07
N PRO A 290 -2.00 1.15 26.95
CA PRO A 290 -0.68 1.72 26.68
C PRO A 290 0.03 1.11 25.45
N MET A 291 -0.09 -0.19 25.23
CA MET A 291 0.46 -0.86 24.04
C MET A 291 -0.23 -0.42 22.73
N CYS A 292 -1.52 -0.11 22.77
CA CYS A 292 -2.22 0.47 21.61
C CYS A 292 -1.74 1.91 21.39
N ASP A 293 -1.65 2.70 22.46
CA ASP A 293 -1.37 4.13 22.38
C ASP A 293 0.07 4.44 21.93
N LEU A 294 1.06 3.64 22.35
CA LEU A 294 2.45 3.75 21.87
C LEU A 294 2.57 3.52 20.35
N LEU A 295 1.57 2.88 19.73
CA LEU A 295 1.53 2.58 18.30
C LEU A 295 0.56 3.48 17.51
N TRP A 296 -0.52 3.99 18.13
CA TRP A 296 -1.66 4.65 17.45
C TRP A 296 -1.94 6.09 17.87
N SER A 297 -1.25 6.65 18.88
CA SER A 297 -1.49 8.04 19.30
C SER A 297 -0.73 9.03 18.42
N ASP A 298 -1.35 10.19 18.13
CA ASP A 298 -0.81 11.24 17.28
C ASP A 298 -0.73 12.60 18.02
N PRO A 299 0.14 13.53 17.61
CA PRO A 299 0.08 14.90 18.11
C PRO A 299 -1.21 15.60 17.62
N MET A 300 -1.80 16.46 18.46
CA MET A 300 -2.93 17.30 18.04
C MET A 300 -2.54 18.19 16.84
N GLU A 301 -3.48 18.40 15.89
CA GLU A 301 -3.25 19.25 14.72
C GLU A 301 -2.94 20.70 15.13
N GLU A 302 -3.74 21.26 16.05
CA GLU A 302 -3.41 22.49 16.76
C GLU A 302 -2.45 22.17 17.92
N PHE A 303 -1.15 22.07 17.62
CA PHE A 303 -0.12 21.75 18.62
C PHE A 303 0.31 22.99 19.44
N SER A 304 -0.65 23.58 20.17
CA SER A 304 -0.54 24.86 20.87
C SER A 304 -0.27 24.72 22.39
N PRO A 305 0.45 25.66 23.04
CA PRO A 305 0.56 25.74 24.49
C PRO A 305 -0.72 26.23 25.19
N ASP A 306 -1.71 26.75 24.47
CA ASP A 306 -2.96 27.24 25.08
C ASP A 306 -3.89 26.11 25.51
N ILE A 307 -3.94 25.01 24.75
CA ILE A 307 -4.75 23.80 25.01
C ILE A 307 -4.40 23.21 26.37
N ARG A 308 -5.44 22.93 27.19
CA ARG A 308 -5.29 22.48 28.58
C ARG A 308 -5.39 20.96 28.72
N GLU A 309 -6.15 20.37 27.82
CA GLU A 309 -6.39 18.96 27.66
C GLU A 309 -5.07 18.27 27.28
N HIS A 310 -4.67 17.26 28.06
CA HIS A 310 -3.46 16.50 27.74
C HIS A 310 -3.71 15.49 26.60
N PHE A 311 -4.89 14.85 26.63
CA PHE A 311 -5.31 13.82 25.68
C PHE A 311 -6.79 14.01 25.32
N ILE A 312 -7.13 13.84 24.04
CA ILE A 312 -8.52 13.72 23.54
C ILE A 312 -8.62 12.47 22.65
N PRO A 313 -9.80 11.87 22.41
CA PRO A 313 -9.93 10.71 21.52
C PRO A 313 -9.42 11.00 20.10
N ASN A 314 -8.76 10.02 19.47
CA ASN A 314 -8.24 10.16 18.11
C ASN A 314 -9.28 9.73 17.07
N ASP A 315 -10.17 10.65 16.70
CA ASP A 315 -11.17 10.44 15.64
C ASP A 315 -10.55 10.23 14.25
N VAL A 316 -9.29 10.65 14.03
CA VAL A 316 -8.55 10.38 12.78
C VAL A 316 -8.25 8.89 12.67
N ARG A 317 -7.73 8.25 13.72
CA ARG A 317 -7.41 6.81 13.76
C ARG A 317 -8.60 5.91 14.12
N GLY A 318 -9.59 6.41 14.86
CA GLY A 318 -10.72 5.64 15.38
C GLY A 318 -10.40 4.82 16.65
N CYS A 319 -9.19 4.95 17.18
CA CYS A 319 -8.74 4.38 18.46
C CYS A 319 -7.58 5.21 19.02
N SER A 320 -7.25 5.04 20.30
CA SER A 320 -6.22 5.85 20.98
C SER A 320 -6.56 7.36 21.03
N TYR A 321 -5.54 8.21 21.19
CA TYR A 321 -5.65 9.60 21.61
C TYR A 321 -4.80 10.55 20.76
N LEU A 322 -5.26 11.79 20.63
CA LEU A 322 -4.43 12.93 20.23
C LEU A 322 -3.81 13.57 21.48
N TYR A 323 -2.50 13.79 21.49
CA TYR A 323 -1.78 14.38 22.63
C TYR A 323 -1.34 15.83 22.37
N SER A 324 -1.43 16.69 23.40
CA SER A 324 -1.08 18.12 23.30
C SER A 324 0.39 18.40 23.61
N TYR A 325 0.85 19.60 23.24
CA TYR A 325 2.16 20.14 23.64
C TYR A 325 2.38 20.06 25.16
N ARG A 326 1.35 20.39 25.96
CA ARG A 326 1.42 20.28 27.43
C ARG A 326 1.65 18.85 27.91
N ALA A 327 0.98 17.86 27.31
CA ALA A 327 1.19 16.45 27.65
C ALA A 327 2.64 16.02 27.40
N VAL A 328 3.19 16.40 26.24
CA VAL A 328 4.58 16.09 25.86
C VAL A 328 5.56 16.78 26.80
N CYS A 329 5.46 18.10 27.00
CA CYS A 329 6.40 18.82 27.87
C CYS A 329 6.34 18.33 29.32
N SER A 330 5.16 17.98 29.83
CA SER A 330 5.01 17.35 31.15
C SER A 330 5.69 15.98 31.24
N PHE A 331 5.54 15.14 30.20
CA PHE A 331 6.22 13.83 30.13
C PHE A 331 7.74 13.97 30.01
N LEU A 332 8.22 14.86 29.14
CA LEU A 332 9.66 15.13 28.94
C LEU A 332 10.30 15.64 30.24
N GLN A 333 9.68 16.63 30.90
CA GLN A 333 10.18 17.18 32.17
C GLN A 333 10.25 16.11 33.26
N LYS A 334 9.20 15.28 33.40
CA LYS A 334 9.17 14.21 34.41
C LYS A 334 10.25 13.15 34.19
N ASN A 335 10.51 12.79 32.92
CA ASN A 335 11.48 11.76 32.55
C ASN A 335 12.89 12.30 32.24
N LYS A 336 13.11 13.61 32.37
CA LYS A 336 14.38 14.31 32.06
C LYS A 336 14.84 14.15 30.61
N LEU A 337 13.88 14.04 29.69
CA LEU A 337 14.11 13.86 28.25
C LEU A 337 14.09 15.20 27.50
N LEU A 338 14.71 15.22 26.32
CA LEU A 338 14.84 16.39 25.46
C LEU A 338 13.72 16.48 24.39
N SER A 339 13.34 15.36 23.78
CA SER A 339 12.27 15.25 22.77
C SER A 339 11.72 13.83 22.68
N VAL A 340 10.50 13.70 22.14
CA VAL A 340 10.00 12.46 21.53
C VAL A 340 10.39 12.43 20.05
N ILE A 341 10.79 11.28 19.52
CA ILE A 341 11.00 11.05 18.08
C ILE A 341 10.03 9.95 17.66
N ARG A 342 9.21 10.21 16.64
CA ARG A 342 8.09 9.34 16.23
C ARG A 342 7.88 9.28 14.73
N ALA A 343 7.00 8.39 14.27
CA ALA A 343 6.74 8.18 12.85
C ALA A 343 5.22 8.26 12.54
N HIS A 344 4.60 7.24 11.92
CA HIS A 344 3.15 7.00 11.79
C HIS A 344 2.31 8.04 11.01
N GLU A 345 2.80 9.27 10.79
CA GLU A 345 2.14 10.29 9.98
C GLU A 345 3.00 10.68 8.78
N ALA A 346 2.50 10.44 7.57
CA ALA A 346 3.08 10.96 6.34
C ALA A 346 3.36 12.47 6.40
N GLN A 347 4.57 12.88 6.03
CA GLN A 347 4.99 14.28 5.99
C GLN A 347 5.50 14.65 4.59
N ASN A 348 5.05 15.79 4.03
CA ASN A 348 5.47 16.25 2.69
C ASN A 348 7.01 16.41 2.57
N ALA A 349 7.66 16.82 3.67
CA ALA A 349 9.10 17.00 3.76
C ALA A 349 9.86 15.74 4.23
N GLY A 350 9.18 14.61 4.48
CA GLY A 350 9.75 13.43 5.15
C GLY A 350 9.97 13.61 6.64
N TYR A 351 9.72 14.80 7.19
CA TYR A 351 9.78 15.07 8.64
C TYR A 351 8.90 16.27 9.02
N LYS A 352 8.59 16.39 10.31
CA LYS A 352 7.99 17.57 10.93
C LYS A 352 8.62 17.78 12.31
N MET A 353 9.28 18.92 12.48
CA MET A 353 9.63 19.44 13.81
C MET A 353 8.38 20.11 14.38
N HIS A 354 7.90 19.65 15.53
CA HIS A 354 6.78 20.30 16.23
C HIS A 354 7.30 21.44 17.13
N LEU A 355 6.41 22.08 17.90
CA LEU A 355 6.73 23.24 18.73
C LEU A 355 7.93 22.97 19.66
N GLN A 356 8.80 23.97 19.81
CA GLN A 356 9.95 23.87 20.72
C GLN A 356 9.49 23.92 22.18
N ASN A 357 10.08 23.08 23.03
CA ASN A 357 9.89 23.13 24.46
C ASN A 357 10.56 24.38 25.03
N ASP A 358 9.79 25.28 25.63
CA ASP A 358 10.24 26.57 26.16
C ASP A 358 11.43 26.46 27.13
N ALA A 359 11.54 25.33 27.85
CA ALA A 359 12.61 25.09 28.83
C ALA A 359 13.94 24.61 28.21
N THR A 360 13.96 24.19 26.94
CA THR A 360 15.15 23.64 26.27
C THR A 360 15.48 24.30 24.92
N GLY A 361 14.54 25.03 24.31
CA GLY A 361 14.67 25.56 22.94
C GLY A 361 14.69 24.49 21.85
N PHE A 362 14.41 23.22 22.20
CA PHE A 362 14.47 22.09 21.29
C PHE A 362 13.05 21.60 20.93
N PRO A 363 12.77 21.14 19.69
CA PRO A 363 11.47 20.57 19.32
C PRO A 363 10.99 19.53 20.33
N SER A 364 9.77 19.64 20.84
CA SER A 364 9.26 18.69 21.85
C SER A 364 8.91 17.32 21.26
N VAL A 365 8.54 17.31 19.97
CA VAL A 365 8.27 16.12 19.16
C VAL A 365 8.92 16.31 17.79
N ILE A 366 9.43 15.22 17.22
CA ILE A 366 9.90 15.13 15.84
C ILE A 366 9.18 13.97 15.17
N THR A 367 8.37 14.24 14.14
CA THR A 367 7.86 13.19 13.25
C THR A 367 8.87 12.94 12.14
N LEU A 368 9.16 11.68 11.83
CA LEU A 368 9.95 11.20 10.68
C LEU A 368 9.07 10.32 9.79
N PHE A 369 9.32 10.34 8.49
CA PHE A 369 8.60 9.52 7.52
C PHE A 369 9.55 9.14 6.39
N SER A 370 9.81 7.84 6.22
CA SER A 370 10.90 7.34 5.36
C SER A 370 10.41 6.71 4.04
N ALA A 371 9.10 6.77 3.76
CA ALA A 371 8.48 6.39 2.49
C ALA A 371 8.30 7.61 1.56
N PRO A 372 9.21 7.87 0.59
CA PRO A 372 9.05 8.96 -0.39
C PRO A 372 7.98 8.63 -1.44
N ASN A 373 7.32 9.64 -2.01
CA ASN A 373 6.20 9.47 -2.95
C ASN A 373 5.18 8.40 -2.52
N TYR A 374 4.79 8.43 -1.25
CA TYR A 374 3.97 7.40 -0.63
C TYR A 374 2.68 7.10 -1.42
N LEU A 375 2.37 5.81 -1.55
CA LEU A 375 1.26 5.26 -2.35
C LEU A 375 1.29 5.71 -3.84
N ASP A 376 2.47 6.02 -4.36
CA ASP A 376 2.72 6.58 -5.69
C ASP A 376 1.98 7.90 -6.02
N ALA A 377 1.41 8.56 -5.00
CA ALA A 377 0.49 9.69 -5.18
C ALA A 377 0.77 10.89 -4.28
N TYR A 378 1.41 10.70 -3.13
CA TYR A 378 1.64 11.78 -2.16
C TYR A 378 2.73 12.76 -2.63
N ASN A 379 3.65 12.35 -3.51
CA ASN A 379 4.75 13.17 -4.05
C ASN A 379 5.61 13.85 -2.96
N ASN A 380 5.62 13.29 -1.75
CA ASN A 380 6.43 13.73 -0.63
C ASN A 380 7.89 13.30 -0.77
N LYS A 381 8.77 13.97 -0.04
CA LYS A 381 10.10 13.43 0.27
C LYS A 381 10.00 12.39 1.39
N GLY A 382 10.93 11.45 1.40
CA GLY A 382 11.27 10.67 2.59
C GLY A 382 12.40 11.38 3.35
N ALA A 383 12.58 11.08 4.64
CA ALA A 383 13.77 11.50 5.36
C ALA A 383 14.21 10.48 6.43
N VAL A 384 15.48 10.58 6.81
CA VAL A 384 16.06 9.92 8.01
C VAL A 384 16.77 10.95 8.89
N LEU A 385 16.87 10.66 10.18
CA LEU A 385 17.52 11.49 11.18
C LEU A 385 18.86 10.86 11.56
N ARG A 386 19.96 11.51 11.20
CA ARG A 386 21.31 11.14 11.64
C ARG A 386 21.69 11.94 12.88
N TYR A 387 22.01 11.24 13.97
CA TYR A 387 22.41 11.86 15.22
C TYR A 387 23.82 11.40 15.61
N GLU A 388 24.76 12.33 15.58
CA GLU A 388 26.20 12.09 15.69
C GLU A 388 26.89 13.35 16.27
N ASN A 389 27.89 13.20 17.13
CA ASN A 389 28.63 14.32 17.75
C ASN A 389 27.72 15.37 18.44
N ASN A 390 26.60 14.92 19.03
CA ASN A 390 25.48 15.74 19.55
C ASN A 390 24.74 16.61 18.51
N VAL A 391 25.07 16.53 17.23
CA VAL A 391 24.36 17.21 16.13
C VAL A 391 23.27 16.28 15.57
N MET A 392 22.08 16.85 15.35
CA MET A 392 20.97 16.18 14.66
C MET A 392 20.85 16.71 13.23
N ASN A 393 20.92 15.82 12.25
CA ASN A 393 20.92 16.15 10.82
C ASN A 393 19.83 15.36 10.10
N ILE A 394 18.86 16.05 9.48
CA ILE A 394 17.80 15.41 8.71
C ILE A 394 18.23 15.27 7.25
N ARG A 395 18.37 14.03 6.77
CA ARG A 395 18.71 13.71 5.39
C ARG A 395 17.43 13.37 4.62
N GLN A 396 16.99 14.30 3.77
CA GLN A 396 15.86 14.10 2.87
C GLN A 396 16.28 13.36 1.59
N PHE A 397 15.38 12.52 1.05
CA PHE A 397 15.53 11.85 -0.24
C PHE A 397 14.21 11.81 -1.02
N THR A 398 14.32 11.61 -2.34
CA THR A 398 13.19 11.39 -3.26
C THR A 398 12.99 9.89 -3.49
N CYS A 399 11.90 9.50 -4.16
CA CYS A 399 11.65 8.10 -4.48
C CYS A 399 12.65 7.50 -5.49
N SER A 400 12.68 6.18 -5.55
CA SER A 400 13.31 5.33 -6.56
C SER A 400 12.25 4.76 -7.51
N PRO A 401 12.57 4.51 -8.80
CA PRO A 401 11.74 3.68 -9.65
C PRO A 401 11.68 2.24 -9.13
N HIS A 402 10.50 1.64 -9.12
CA HIS A 402 10.27 0.23 -8.81
C HIS A 402 9.44 -0.46 -9.92
N PRO A 403 9.41 -1.80 -9.96
CA PRO A 403 8.49 -2.55 -10.82
C PRO A 403 7.01 -2.22 -10.55
N TYR A 404 6.18 -2.37 -11.58
CA TYR A 404 4.74 -2.14 -11.49
C TYR A 404 3.99 -3.44 -11.18
N TRP A 405 3.16 -3.41 -10.14
CA TRP A 405 2.23 -4.48 -9.80
C TRP A 405 0.78 -4.00 -9.93
N LEU A 406 -0.08 -4.84 -10.50
CA LEU A 406 -1.52 -4.60 -10.51
C LEU A 406 -2.08 -4.69 -9.07
N PRO A 407 -3.14 -3.92 -8.73
CA PRO A 407 -3.67 -3.89 -7.37
C PRO A 407 -4.02 -5.28 -6.82
N ASN A 408 -3.57 -5.55 -5.58
CA ASN A 408 -3.70 -6.84 -4.90
C ASN A 408 -3.09 -8.02 -5.69
N PHE A 409 -1.94 -7.80 -6.34
CA PHE A 409 -1.17 -8.82 -7.08
C PHE A 409 -1.97 -9.57 -8.17
N MET A 410 -3.02 -8.92 -8.68
CA MET A 410 -3.95 -9.48 -9.66
C MET A 410 -3.24 -9.78 -10.99
N ASP A 411 -3.42 -10.99 -11.53
CA ASP A 411 -2.85 -11.35 -12.82
C ASP A 411 -3.57 -10.65 -14.00
N VAL A 412 -2.88 -10.57 -15.14
CA VAL A 412 -3.38 -9.85 -16.31
C VAL A 412 -4.61 -10.50 -16.96
N PHE A 413 -4.88 -11.79 -16.76
CA PHE A 413 -6.11 -12.44 -17.24
C PHE A 413 -7.28 -12.08 -16.33
N THR A 414 -7.16 -12.24 -15.01
CA THR A 414 -8.20 -11.81 -14.05
C THR A 414 -8.54 -10.33 -14.22
N TRP A 415 -7.54 -9.48 -14.48
CA TRP A 415 -7.72 -8.05 -14.74
C TRP A 415 -8.40 -7.73 -16.08
N SER A 416 -8.14 -8.50 -17.15
CA SER A 416 -8.62 -8.20 -18.50
C SER A 416 -9.88 -8.95 -18.92
N MET A 417 -10.09 -10.18 -18.46
CA MET A 417 -11.18 -11.08 -18.88
C MET A 417 -12.60 -10.50 -18.69
N PRO A 418 -12.93 -9.77 -17.60
CA PRO A 418 -14.22 -9.10 -17.48
C PRO A 418 -14.45 -8.07 -18.60
N PHE A 419 -13.40 -7.32 -18.94
CA PHE A 419 -13.43 -6.29 -19.98
C PHE A 419 -13.44 -6.90 -21.40
N VAL A 420 -12.69 -7.98 -21.64
CA VAL A 420 -12.75 -8.72 -22.91
C VAL A 420 -14.16 -9.28 -23.14
N SER A 421 -14.74 -9.92 -22.12
CA SER A 421 -16.12 -10.42 -22.17
C SER A 421 -17.13 -9.31 -22.46
N GLU A 422 -17.02 -8.17 -21.78
CA GLU A 422 -17.86 -6.98 -22.00
C GLU A 422 -17.78 -6.51 -23.47
N LYS A 423 -16.58 -6.42 -24.05
CA LYS A 423 -16.40 -5.88 -25.41
C LYS A 423 -16.70 -6.86 -26.52
N VAL A 424 -16.55 -8.17 -26.29
CA VAL A 424 -17.09 -9.20 -27.19
C VAL A 424 -18.62 -9.18 -27.16
N ALA A 425 -19.24 -9.05 -25.98
CA ALA A 425 -20.70 -8.93 -25.86
C ALA A 425 -21.26 -7.66 -26.52
N GLU A 426 -20.62 -6.50 -26.34
CA GLU A 426 -20.99 -5.27 -27.08
C GLU A 426 -20.89 -5.45 -28.60
N MET A 427 -19.82 -6.08 -29.10
CA MET A 427 -19.64 -6.34 -30.53
C MET A 427 -20.72 -7.27 -31.09
N LEU A 428 -21.00 -8.39 -30.40
CA LEU A 428 -22.05 -9.33 -30.79
C LEU A 428 -23.44 -8.68 -30.75
N LEU A 429 -23.73 -7.83 -29.76
CA LEU A 429 -24.98 -7.08 -29.69
C LEU A 429 -25.12 -6.10 -30.87
N VAL A 430 -24.05 -5.44 -31.31
CA VAL A 430 -24.09 -4.59 -32.51
C VAL A 430 -24.36 -5.44 -33.76
N LEU A 431 -23.69 -6.58 -33.93
CA LEU A 431 -23.90 -7.48 -35.07
C LEU A 431 -25.33 -8.03 -35.13
N LEU A 432 -25.88 -8.48 -33.99
CA LEU A 432 -27.25 -8.98 -33.90
C LEU A 432 -28.29 -7.88 -34.22
N ASN A 433 -28.03 -6.62 -33.85
CA ASN A 433 -28.92 -5.52 -34.21
C ASN A 433 -28.87 -5.19 -35.72
N LEU A 434 -27.71 -5.33 -36.38
CA LEU A 434 -27.63 -5.19 -37.84
C LEU A 434 -28.43 -6.30 -38.57
N CYS A 435 -28.41 -7.53 -38.05
CA CYS A 435 -29.28 -8.60 -38.56
C CYS A 435 -30.77 -8.31 -38.31
N ASN A 436 -31.12 -7.76 -37.14
CA ASN A 436 -32.50 -7.36 -36.84
C ASN A 436 -33.01 -6.28 -37.80
N ASP A 437 -32.17 -5.33 -38.24
CA ASP A 437 -32.58 -4.30 -39.20
C ASP A 437 -32.84 -4.92 -40.59
N GLU A 438 -32.00 -5.87 -41.05
CA GLU A 438 -32.23 -6.60 -42.31
C GLU A 438 -33.44 -7.56 -42.29
N GLU A 439 -33.80 -8.15 -41.14
CA GLU A 439 -35.04 -8.92 -41.00
C GLU A 439 -36.26 -8.02 -40.77
N ALA A 440 -36.07 -6.86 -40.13
CA ALA A 440 -37.11 -5.84 -40.00
C ALA A 440 -37.50 -5.27 -41.37
N GLU A 441 -36.55 -4.93 -42.26
CA GLU A 441 -36.87 -4.50 -43.63
C GLU A 441 -37.63 -5.59 -44.41
N LYS A 442 -37.33 -6.88 -44.18
CA LYS A 442 -38.05 -8.01 -44.80
C LYS A 442 -39.48 -8.14 -44.25
N LEU A 443 -39.72 -7.84 -42.97
CA LEU A 443 -41.07 -7.76 -42.39
C LEU A 443 -41.82 -6.48 -42.82
N GLU A 444 -41.17 -5.33 -42.87
CA GLU A 444 -41.74 -4.02 -43.22
C GLU A 444 -42.27 -4.03 -44.66
N ASN A 445 -41.58 -4.71 -45.59
CA ASN A 445 -42.07 -4.97 -46.93
C ASN A 445 -43.32 -5.89 -47.00
N SER A 446 -43.68 -6.58 -45.90
CA SER A 446 -44.85 -7.47 -45.83
C SER A 446 -46.07 -6.87 -45.10
N VAL A 447 -45.90 -5.79 -44.32
CA VAL A 447 -46.97 -5.17 -43.51
C VAL A 447 -47.13 -3.70 -43.86
N LYS A 448 -48.03 -3.40 -44.80
CA LYS A 448 -48.38 -2.02 -45.16
C LYS A 448 -49.54 -1.51 -44.32
N ASP A 449 -49.28 -0.97 -43.12
CA ASP A 449 -50.17 0.03 -42.54
C ASP A 449 -49.46 1.00 -41.57
N ASN A 450 -49.62 2.30 -41.78
CA ASN A 450 -48.91 3.34 -41.02
C ASN A 450 -49.70 3.71 -39.75
N THR A 451 -49.13 3.47 -38.56
CA THR A 451 -49.79 3.81 -37.28
C THR A 451 -48.88 4.60 -36.32
N ALA A 452 -49.49 5.51 -35.55
CA ALA A 452 -48.78 6.41 -34.63
C ALA A 452 -48.04 5.68 -33.48
N GLU A 453 -48.37 4.42 -33.22
CA GLU A 453 -47.69 3.56 -32.25
C GLU A 453 -46.25 3.24 -32.70
N GLU A 454 -45.99 3.18 -34.00
CA GLU A 454 -44.67 2.94 -34.57
C GLU A 454 -43.74 4.15 -34.42
N GLU A 455 -44.26 5.37 -34.51
CA GLU A 455 -43.48 6.58 -34.20
C GLU A 455 -43.13 6.64 -32.71
N LYS A 456 -44.06 6.25 -31.83
CA LYS A 456 -43.81 6.12 -30.38
C LYS A 456 -42.74 5.06 -30.08
N ARG A 457 -42.74 3.95 -30.83
CA ARG A 457 -41.70 2.91 -30.80
C ARG A 457 -40.34 3.45 -31.29
N ARG A 458 -40.30 4.20 -32.40
CA ARG A 458 -39.09 4.87 -32.92
C ARG A 458 -38.55 5.95 -31.95
N GLN A 459 -39.41 6.69 -31.26
CA GLN A 459 -38.99 7.64 -30.19
C GLN A 459 -38.39 6.90 -28.98
N MET A 460 -39.01 5.82 -28.50
CA MET A 460 -38.45 5.00 -27.43
C MET A 460 -37.10 4.36 -27.83
N LEU A 461 -36.96 3.92 -29.08
CA LEU A 461 -35.69 3.38 -29.59
C LEU A 461 -34.60 4.45 -29.60
N ARG A 462 -34.89 5.66 -30.13
CA ARG A 462 -33.97 6.82 -30.08
C ARG A 462 -33.60 7.21 -28.64
N ALA A 463 -34.54 7.15 -27.69
CA ALA A 463 -34.27 7.41 -26.27
C ALA A 463 -33.35 6.34 -25.64
N LYS A 464 -33.57 5.05 -25.95
CA LYS A 464 -32.69 3.95 -25.54
C LYS A 464 -31.29 4.12 -26.14
N VAL A 465 -31.16 4.34 -27.45
CA VAL A 465 -29.87 4.57 -28.13
C VAL A 465 -29.13 5.79 -27.57
N LYS A 466 -29.82 6.89 -27.26
CA LYS A 466 -29.22 8.09 -26.64
C LYS A 466 -28.75 7.83 -25.19
N SER A 467 -29.49 6.99 -24.45
CA SER A 467 -29.12 6.56 -23.09
C SER A 467 -27.90 5.63 -23.12
N VAL A 468 -27.89 4.63 -24.01
CA VAL A 468 -26.75 3.75 -24.27
C VAL A 468 -25.54 4.57 -24.73
N SER A 469 -25.71 5.54 -25.63
CA SER A 469 -24.61 6.43 -26.07
C SER A 469 -24.00 7.23 -24.92
N LYS A 470 -24.82 7.72 -23.98
CA LYS A 470 -24.34 8.41 -22.76
C LYS A 470 -23.61 7.45 -21.83
N MET A 471 -24.12 6.24 -21.67
CA MET A 471 -23.52 5.15 -20.88
C MET A 471 -22.19 4.66 -21.47
N MET A 472 -22.09 4.47 -22.79
CA MET A 472 -20.85 4.15 -23.50
C MET A 472 -19.81 5.27 -23.37
N ARG A 473 -20.22 6.54 -23.35
CA ARG A 473 -19.31 7.67 -23.13
C ARG A 473 -18.78 7.72 -21.69
N MET A 474 -19.61 7.35 -20.71
CA MET A 474 -19.17 7.12 -19.32
C MET A 474 -18.18 5.95 -19.24
N PHE A 475 -18.51 4.79 -19.84
CA PHE A 475 -17.60 3.63 -19.88
C PHE A 475 -16.30 3.91 -20.66
N SER A 476 -16.31 4.77 -21.69
CA SER A 476 -15.11 5.20 -22.40
C SER A 476 -14.17 6.05 -21.54
N LEU A 477 -14.71 6.89 -20.64
CA LEU A 477 -13.92 7.65 -19.67
C LEU A 477 -13.38 6.74 -18.56
N LEU A 478 -14.21 5.84 -18.03
CA LEU A 478 -13.80 4.78 -17.09
C LEU A 478 -12.72 3.84 -17.68
N ARG A 479 -12.62 3.78 -19.02
CA ARG A 479 -11.64 2.97 -19.78
C ARG A 479 -10.35 3.73 -20.10
N GLN A 480 -10.41 5.03 -20.40
CA GLN A 480 -9.21 5.84 -20.71
C GLN A 480 -8.40 6.23 -19.47
N GLU A 481 -9.05 6.45 -18.33
CA GLU A 481 -8.38 6.72 -17.06
C GLU A 481 -8.41 5.48 -16.12
N ARG A 482 -8.53 4.25 -16.68
CA ARG A 482 -8.78 3.02 -15.89
C ARG A 482 -7.74 2.78 -14.80
N GLU A 483 -6.47 3.03 -15.09
CA GLU A 483 -5.35 2.86 -14.16
C GLU A 483 -5.40 3.90 -13.02
N THR A 484 -5.52 5.19 -13.37
CA THR A 484 -5.77 6.29 -12.42
C THR A 484 -7.00 6.05 -11.55
N ILE A 485 -8.06 5.48 -12.12
CA ILE A 485 -9.28 5.07 -11.40
C ILE A 485 -9.04 3.85 -10.50
N MET A 486 -8.17 2.92 -10.88
CA MET A 486 -7.80 1.78 -10.03
C MET A 486 -6.91 2.22 -8.86
N MET A 487 -6.02 3.19 -9.08
CA MET A 487 -5.28 3.90 -8.03
C MET A 487 -6.25 4.59 -7.05
N ILE A 488 -7.17 5.42 -7.55
CA ILE A 488 -8.21 6.09 -6.74
C ILE A 488 -9.16 5.08 -6.05
N LYS A 489 -9.20 3.81 -6.50
CA LYS A 489 -9.90 2.72 -5.81
C LYS A 489 -9.06 1.99 -4.77
N SER A 490 -7.73 1.92 -4.89
CA SER A 490 -6.88 1.39 -3.79
C SER A 490 -6.80 2.36 -2.62
N PHE A 491 -6.97 3.67 -2.84
CA PHE A 491 -7.24 4.65 -1.76
C PHE A 491 -8.65 4.52 -1.13
N SER A 492 -9.55 3.67 -1.63
CA SER A 492 -10.97 3.64 -1.20
C SER A 492 -11.37 2.29 -0.59
N PRO A 493 -11.68 2.22 0.72
CA PRO A 493 -12.19 1.00 1.38
C PRO A 493 -13.41 0.37 0.70
N SER A 494 -14.23 1.19 0.06
CA SER A 494 -15.44 0.76 -0.65
C SER A 494 -15.17 0.22 -2.07
N ARG A 495 -13.91 0.31 -2.56
CA ARG A 495 -13.48 0.08 -3.94
C ARG A 495 -14.26 0.90 -4.99
N LYS A 496 -14.87 2.02 -4.55
CA LYS A 496 -15.66 2.98 -5.36
C LYS A 496 -14.99 4.36 -5.35
N ILE A 497 -15.21 5.10 -6.43
CA ILE A 497 -14.60 6.41 -6.69
C ILE A 497 -15.42 7.50 -5.96
N PRO A 498 -14.79 8.51 -5.35
CA PRO A 498 -15.50 9.63 -4.72
C PRO A 498 -16.51 10.31 -5.66
N GLN A 499 -17.69 10.62 -5.12
CA GLN A 499 -18.81 11.19 -5.88
C GLN A 499 -18.49 12.63 -6.30
N GLY A 500 -18.52 12.90 -7.61
CA GLY A 500 -18.17 14.19 -8.21
C GLY A 500 -16.85 14.17 -9.01
N LEU A 501 -15.85 13.39 -8.57
CA LEU A 501 -14.50 13.43 -9.16
C LEU A 501 -14.44 12.98 -10.64
N LEU A 502 -15.30 12.03 -11.03
CA LEU A 502 -15.42 11.61 -12.45
C LEU A 502 -16.05 12.68 -13.36
N THR A 503 -16.82 13.63 -12.81
CA THR A 503 -17.48 14.70 -13.58
C THR A 503 -16.59 15.91 -13.82
N GLU A 504 -15.50 16.05 -13.06
CA GLU A 504 -14.51 17.14 -13.20
C GLU A 504 -13.42 16.82 -14.25
N GLY A 505 -13.24 15.55 -14.59
CA GLY A 505 -12.45 15.10 -15.74
C GLY A 505 -10.96 14.86 -15.47
N LYS A 506 -10.21 14.68 -16.56
CA LYS A 506 -8.82 14.19 -16.56
C LYS A 506 -7.86 15.04 -15.72
N ASP A 507 -7.96 16.35 -15.82
CA ASP A 507 -7.04 17.26 -15.14
C ASP A 507 -7.33 17.36 -13.64
N ALA A 508 -8.57 17.13 -13.21
CA ALA A 508 -8.90 16.99 -11.78
C ALA A 508 -8.35 15.67 -11.20
N LEU A 509 -8.48 14.56 -11.93
CA LEU A 509 -7.88 13.27 -11.55
C LEU A 509 -6.34 13.35 -11.47
N LYS A 510 -5.70 14.04 -12.42
CA LYS A 510 -4.24 14.28 -12.44
C LYS A 510 -3.76 15.34 -11.46
N LYS A 511 -4.63 16.21 -10.95
CA LYS A 511 -4.30 17.15 -9.87
C LYS A 511 -4.44 16.51 -8.50
N ALA A 512 -5.33 15.52 -8.36
CA ALA A 512 -5.51 14.74 -7.14
C ALA A 512 -4.35 13.78 -6.83
N LEU A 513 -3.60 13.35 -7.85
CA LEU A 513 -2.38 12.55 -7.72
C LEU A 513 -1.17 13.48 -7.91
N GLY A 514 -0.39 13.71 -6.85
CA GLY A 514 0.77 14.60 -6.85
C GLY A 514 0.64 15.86 -6.00
N ASP A 515 -0.57 16.19 -5.51
CA ASP A 515 -0.78 17.13 -4.40
C ASP A 515 -0.92 16.32 -3.09
N PHE A 516 0.11 16.41 -2.24
CA PHE A 516 0.18 15.79 -0.92
C PHE A 516 -1.08 16.00 -0.08
N ALA A 517 -1.67 17.20 -0.09
CA ALA A 517 -2.84 17.51 0.73
C ALA A 517 -4.10 16.83 0.19
N GLN A 518 -4.23 16.69 -1.13
CA GLN A 518 -5.36 15.99 -1.75
C GLN A 518 -5.21 14.47 -1.63
N ALA A 519 -3.99 13.93 -1.77
CA ALA A 519 -3.69 12.52 -1.56
C ALA A 519 -3.97 12.08 -0.10
N ARG A 520 -3.43 12.80 0.89
CA ARG A 520 -3.70 12.54 2.32
C ARG A 520 -5.19 12.59 2.66
N LYS A 521 -5.95 13.49 2.03
CA LYS A 521 -7.41 13.59 2.22
C LYS A 521 -8.18 12.40 1.63
N LEU A 522 -7.69 11.80 0.55
CA LEU A 522 -8.27 10.59 -0.04
C LEU A 522 -7.96 9.35 0.79
N ASP A 523 -6.74 9.23 1.32
CA ASP A 523 -6.31 8.05 2.10
C ASP A 523 -6.78 8.04 3.56
N LEU A 524 -7.36 9.14 4.07
CA LEU A 524 -7.73 9.35 5.49
C LEU A 524 -8.61 8.25 6.13
N ILE A 525 -9.22 7.37 5.33
CA ILE A 525 -10.00 6.22 5.82
C ILE A 525 -9.11 4.97 6.01
N ASN A 526 -8.00 4.86 5.27
CA ASN A 526 -6.99 3.80 5.40
C ASN A 526 -5.98 4.15 6.52
N GLU A 527 -5.86 5.42 6.89
CA GLU A 527 -5.16 5.88 8.10
C GLU A 527 -5.87 5.43 9.41
N LYS A 528 -7.10 4.88 9.34
CA LYS A 528 -7.87 4.38 10.49
C LYS A 528 -7.52 2.94 10.83
N ARG A 529 -7.67 2.59 12.11
CA ARG A 529 -7.73 1.19 12.52
C ARG A 529 -8.92 0.51 11.81
N PRO A 530 -8.71 -0.62 11.11
CA PRO A 530 -9.79 -1.35 10.45
C PRO A 530 -10.88 -1.77 11.45
N PRO A 531 -12.14 -1.92 11.00
CA PRO A 531 -13.17 -2.55 11.82
C PRO A 531 -12.77 -3.99 12.16
N MET A 532 -13.18 -4.49 13.33
CA MET A 532 -12.92 -5.88 13.74
C MET A 532 -13.45 -6.85 12.67
N LEU A 533 -12.54 -7.64 12.09
CA LEU A 533 -12.87 -8.61 11.05
C LEU A 533 -13.65 -9.78 11.67
N ASP A 534 -14.84 -10.02 11.15
CA ASP A 534 -15.60 -11.23 11.47
C ASP A 534 -15.00 -12.41 10.70
N ARG A 535 -14.22 -13.23 11.41
CA ARG A 535 -13.62 -14.47 10.87
C ARG A 535 -14.70 -15.54 10.74
N ILE A 536 -14.44 -16.60 9.99
CA ILE A 536 -15.30 -17.78 9.91
C ILE A 536 -14.48 -18.99 10.35
N ASN A 537 -15.00 -19.79 11.28
CA ASN A 537 -14.29 -20.99 11.77
C ASN A 537 -14.47 -22.20 10.85
N SER A 538 -13.78 -23.30 11.16
CA SER A 538 -13.85 -24.58 10.44
C SER A 538 -15.23 -25.28 10.43
N ARG A 539 -16.25 -24.68 11.07
CA ARG A 539 -17.66 -25.13 11.08
C ARG A 539 -18.61 -24.15 10.36
N GLY A 540 -18.09 -23.08 9.77
CA GLY A 540 -18.90 -22.02 9.16
C GLY A 540 -19.50 -21.01 10.15
N GLU A 541 -19.11 -21.04 11.43
CA GLU A 541 -19.58 -20.10 12.44
C GLU A 541 -18.78 -18.80 12.36
N LEU A 542 -19.46 -17.65 12.34
CA LEU A 542 -18.82 -16.34 12.43
C LEU A 542 -18.19 -16.15 13.82
N LEU A 543 -16.95 -15.66 13.85
CA LEU A 543 -16.19 -15.30 15.05
C LEU A 543 -15.79 -13.83 15.00
N ARG A 544 -16.17 -13.05 16.03
CA ARG A 544 -15.67 -11.68 16.24
C ARG A 544 -14.64 -11.68 17.35
N MET A 545 -13.48 -11.06 17.10
CA MET A 545 -12.52 -10.76 18.16
C MET A 545 -13.02 -9.56 18.99
N ASN A 546 -12.94 -9.64 20.31
CA ASN A 546 -13.31 -8.54 21.21
C ASN A 546 -12.15 -7.54 21.41
N SER A 547 -12.41 -6.45 22.13
CA SER A 547 -11.43 -5.42 22.47
C SER A 547 -10.18 -5.90 23.25
N ARG A 548 -10.20 -7.13 23.76
CA ARG A 548 -9.14 -7.77 24.54
C ARG A 548 -8.41 -8.90 23.79
N GLY A 549 -8.73 -9.14 22.52
CA GLY A 549 -8.14 -10.20 21.71
C GLY A 549 -8.81 -11.58 21.84
N GLU A 550 -9.88 -11.71 22.64
CA GLU A 550 -10.62 -12.97 22.77
C GLU A 550 -11.59 -13.18 21.59
N LEU A 551 -11.68 -14.38 21.01
CA LEU A 551 -12.67 -14.69 19.97
C LEU A 551 -14.01 -15.14 20.56
N PHE A 552 -15.09 -14.56 20.06
CA PHE A 552 -16.48 -14.87 20.41
C PHE A 552 -17.25 -15.31 19.17
N ARG A 553 -18.09 -16.35 19.29
CA ARG A 553 -19.02 -16.77 18.24
C ARG A 553 -20.16 -15.76 18.13
N ILE A 554 -20.52 -15.40 16.90
CA ILE A 554 -21.66 -14.54 16.59
C ILE A 554 -22.82 -15.43 16.15
N ASN A 555 -24.00 -15.27 16.75
CA ASN A 555 -25.21 -15.92 16.24
C ASN A 555 -25.85 -15.13 15.08
N SER A 556 -26.90 -15.68 14.46
CA SER A 556 -27.67 -15.03 13.39
C SER A 556 -28.46 -13.77 13.79
N LYS A 557 -28.33 -13.31 15.04
CA LYS A 557 -28.90 -12.05 15.56
C LYS A 557 -27.83 -11.01 15.92
N GLY A 558 -26.54 -11.36 15.88
CA GLY A 558 -25.43 -10.50 16.30
C GLY A 558 -24.99 -10.67 17.76
N ASP A 559 -25.59 -11.58 18.52
CA ASP A 559 -25.21 -11.82 19.93
C ASP A 559 -23.87 -12.57 20.03
N LEU A 560 -23.02 -12.17 20.99
CA LEU A 560 -21.66 -12.68 21.19
C LEU A 560 -21.62 -13.77 22.29
N PHE A 561 -21.12 -14.96 21.94
CA PHE A 561 -20.94 -16.08 22.87
C PHE A 561 -19.47 -16.48 22.99
N ARG A 562 -18.97 -16.67 24.21
CA ARG A 562 -17.57 -17.05 24.45
C ARG A 562 -17.29 -18.45 23.89
N SER A 563 -16.26 -18.62 23.06
CA SER A 563 -15.86 -19.96 22.64
C SER A 563 -15.13 -20.67 23.79
N ASN A 564 -15.64 -21.84 24.17
CA ASN A 564 -15.03 -22.73 25.16
C ASN A 564 -14.36 -23.95 24.49
N SER A 565 -13.95 -23.82 23.21
CA SER A 565 -13.55 -24.93 22.35
C SER A 565 -12.08 -24.84 21.94
N PHE A 566 -11.24 -25.67 22.57
CA PHE A 566 -9.82 -25.86 22.19
C PHE A 566 -9.66 -26.45 20.76
N ALA A 567 -10.75 -26.91 20.15
CA ALA A 567 -10.79 -27.39 18.77
C ALA A 567 -10.97 -26.27 17.73
N ASP A 568 -11.22 -25.03 18.15
CA ASP A 568 -11.39 -23.87 17.24
C ASP A 568 -10.04 -23.29 16.75
N LEU A 569 -8.90 -23.82 17.24
CA LEU A 569 -7.54 -23.34 17.00
C LEU A 569 -6.70 -24.21 16.04
N LYS A 570 -7.30 -25.19 15.34
CA LYS A 570 -6.57 -26.01 14.36
C LYS A 570 -6.81 -25.54 12.92
N PRO A 571 -5.76 -25.44 12.07
CA PRO A 571 -5.93 -25.21 10.64
C PRO A 571 -6.61 -26.42 9.96
N LEU A 572 -7.09 -26.20 8.74
CA LEU A 572 -7.79 -27.20 7.93
C LEU A 572 -6.85 -28.30 7.40
N THR A 573 -6.49 -29.26 8.27
CA THR A 573 -6.04 -30.58 7.83
C THR A 573 -7.23 -31.36 7.28
N GLY A 574 -7.74 -30.96 6.12
CA GLY A 574 -8.66 -31.78 5.33
C GLY A 574 -7.99 -33.11 4.95
N PRO A 575 -8.76 -34.19 4.71
CA PRO A 575 -8.19 -35.41 4.19
C PRO A 575 -7.55 -35.13 2.83
N GLN A 576 -6.28 -35.51 2.65
CA GLN A 576 -5.65 -35.49 1.34
C GLN A 576 -6.33 -36.54 0.46
N GLU A 577 -7.22 -36.13 -0.43
CA GLU A 577 -7.65 -36.97 -1.54
C GLU A 577 -6.47 -37.17 -2.48
N THR A 578 -5.77 -38.29 -2.32
CA THR A 578 -4.63 -38.67 -3.17
C THR A 578 -5.10 -39.02 -4.57
N ILE A 579 -5.34 -37.99 -5.40
CA ILE A 579 -5.58 -38.12 -6.83
C ILE A 579 -4.32 -38.72 -7.46
N LYS A 580 -4.31 -40.04 -7.62
CA LYS A 580 -3.26 -40.73 -8.37
C LYS A 580 -3.43 -40.41 -9.85
N ILE A 581 -2.63 -39.46 -10.33
CA ILE A 581 -2.40 -39.26 -11.75
C ILE A 581 -1.58 -40.46 -12.24
N THR A 582 -2.26 -41.50 -12.70
CA THR A 582 -1.61 -42.61 -13.41
C THR A 582 -1.21 -42.12 -14.79
N GLU A 583 0.08 -42.22 -15.12
CA GLU A 583 0.58 -41.83 -16.44
C GLU A 583 -0.06 -42.68 -17.54
N CYS A 584 -0.62 -42.04 -18.57
CA CYS A 584 -1.10 -42.72 -19.77
C CYS A 584 0.09 -43.09 -20.66
N SER A 585 0.66 -44.27 -20.44
CA SER A 585 1.57 -44.89 -21.39
C SER A 585 0.79 -45.37 -22.63
N GLU A 586 1.34 -45.10 -23.81
CA GLU A 586 0.73 -45.53 -25.07
C GLU A 586 0.87 -47.05 -25.24
N GLN A 587 -0.25 -47.79 -25.25
CA GLN A 587 -0.47 -48.90 -26.20
C GLN A 587 -1.88 -49.54 -26.15
N ASN A 588 -2.46 -49.68 -27.35
CA ASN A 588 -3.24 -50.83 -27.83
C ASN A 588 -4.65 -51.18 -27.28
N ILE A 589 -5.62 -51.03 -28.20
CA ILE A 589 -6.51 -52.13 -28.70
C ILE A 589 -7.92 -52.36 -28.05
N THR A 590 -8.92 -51.86 -28.80
CA THR A 590 -10.26 -52.42 -29.12
C THR A 590 -11.45 -52.46 -28.13
N SER A 591 -12.46 -51.66 -28.51
CA SER A 591 -13.86 -52.08 -28.84
C SER A 591 -14.95 -52.23 -27.75
N ASN A 592 -16.17 -51.80 -28.15
CA ASN A 592 -17.51 -52.17 -27.67
C ASN A 592 -17.86 -51.77 -26.20
N ASN A 593 -19.01 -51.15 -25.87
CA ASN A 593 -20.29 -51.07 -26.58
C ASN A 593 -21.21 -49.89 -26.12
N TYR A 594 -22.34 -49.74 -26.85
CA TYR A 594 -23.66 -49.17 -26.48
C TYR A 594 -24.02 -49.04 -24.97
N GLN A 595 -24.92 -48.16 -24.49
CA GLN A 595 -25.61 -46.94 -25.00
C GLN A 595 -26.37 -46.25 -23.80
N PRO A 596 -26.95 -45.02 -23.94
CA PRO A 596 -27.52 -44.26 -22.81
C PRO A 596 -29.06 -44.19 -22.70
N SER A 597 -29.56 -43.99 -21.48
CA SER A 597 -30.90 -43.47 -21.10
C SER A 597 -30.85 -43.02 -19.61
N VAL A 598 -31.56 -42.04 -19.02
CA VAL A 598 -32.52 -40.95 -19.35
C VAL A 598 -33.59 -40.95 -18.24
N ASN A 599 -33.81 -39.78 -17.59
CA ASN A 599 -34.88 -39.47 -16.61
C ASN A 599 -34.87 -40.30 -15.28
N GLU A 600 -35.61 -39.97 -14.21
CA GLU A 600 -36.65 -38.92 -14.00
C GLU A 600 -36.57 -38.24 -12.61
N SER A 601 -37.66 -37.66 -12.06
CA SER A 601 -37.62 -36.66 -10.98
C SER A 601 -38.78 -36.71 -9.95
N LEU A 602 -38.58 -36.04 -8.79
CA LEU A 602 -39.58 -35.74 -7.74
C LEU A 602 -40.09 -36.99 -6.96
N THR A 603 -40.79 -36.93 -5.81
CA THR A 603 -41.43 -35.87 -4.99
C THR A 603 -41.05 -36.00 -3.49
N ALA A 604 -41.60 -35.14 -2.62
CA ALA A 604 -41.42 -35.20 -1.16
C ALA A 604 -42.76 -35.37 -0.41
N THR A 605 -42.73 -36.00 0.78
CA THR A 605 -43.80 -35.96 1.80
C THR A 605 -43.29 -36.30 3.21
N SER A 606 -43.94 -35.72 4.22
CA SER A 606 -43.89 -36.06 5.66
C SER A 606 -45.34 -36.33 6.13
N PRO A 607 -45.66 -36.41 7.44
CA PRO A 607 -45.02 -37.08 8.58
C PRO A 607 -46.00 -38.04 9.31
N THR A 608 -45.58 -38.77 10.37
CA THR A 608 -46.47 -39.08 11.51
C THR A 608 -45.73 -39.54 12.78
N THR A 609 -46.41 -39.44 13.92
CA THR A 609 -45.94 -39.73 15.29
C THR A 609 -46.57 -41.01 15.86
N THR A 610 -45.87 -41.71 16.77
CA THR A 610 -46.54 -42.38 17.91
C THR A 610 -45.64 -42.55 19.14
N THR A 611 -46.32 -42.78 20.27
CA THR A 611 -45.89 -42.93 21.68
C THR A 611 -45.12 -44.25 21.94
N THR A 612 -44.65 -44.65 23.14
CA THR A 612 -45.21 -44.47 24.51
C THR A 612 -44.22 -44.91 25.62
N THR A 613 -44.32 -44.35 26.85
CA THR A 613 -43.95 -44.94 28.19
C THR A 613 -42.48 -45.38 28.46
N THR A 614 -41.90 -45.39 29.69
CA THR A 614 -42.35 -45.04 31.06
C THR A 614 -41.15 -44.67 31.98
N THR A 615 -41.45 -44.02 33.12
CA THR A 615 -40.74 -43.95 34.45
C THR A 615 -39.52 -44.87 34.70
N THR A 616 -38.50 -44.51 35.51
CA THR A 616 -38.53 -43.83 36.84
C THR A 616 -37.28 -42.97 37.13
N ALA A 617 -37.35 -42.15 38.19
CA ALA A 617 -36.18 -41.61 38.92
C ALA A 617 -35.96 -42.42 40.24
N PRO A 618 -34.81 -42.31 40.94
CA PRO A 618 -34.61 -41.14 41.81
C PRO A 618 -33.16 -40.61 41.90
N THR A 619 -33.07 -39.43 42.52
CA THR A 619 -31.89 -38.69 43.01
C THR A 619 -30.65 -39.50 43.43
N LYS A 620 -29.48 -39.02 43.00
CA LYS A 620 -28.57 -38.35 43.95
C LYS A 620 -27.78 -37.23 43.29
#